data_AF-E3RG18-F1
#
_entry.id   AF-E3RG18-F1
#
_cell.length_a   1.000
_cell.length_b   1.000
_cell.length_c   1.000
_cell.angle_alpha   90.00
_cell.angle_beta   90.00
_cell.angle_gamma   90.00
#
_symmetry.space_group_name_H-M   'P 1'
#
loop_
_entity.id
_entity.type
_entity.pdbx_description
1 polymer ?
#
loop_
_entity_poly.entity_id
_entity_poly.type
_entity_poly.pdbx_seq_one_letter_code
_entity_poly.pdbx_strand_id
1 'polypeptide(L)'
;MRLLYTTGEGRLEWTDDLIGDKISPYVILSHTWGGQEATFKDLQHYSNIEEVDTKVKEGYQKIFFCAQQAKRDGLEYFWVGTCCIDKTNSQELQESINSMFRWYQNAKKCYVYLPDVECNTPDANSKSSRRWKPAFRKSKWFTRGWTLQELLAPAPVAFYSKEGDLLGNKQSLRDTIHEITGIHIEALSGKEVSNFSVSERFSWAHNRQTTRPEDGAYCLLGIFGIHLPLIYSEGKENALKQLEKEIRESFEQVASIYVDNTDAGSRSQEERLGKICSWLSAPDPSINYHKAHKQRQAETGLWLLESVKFTDWKQSAASRLWLYGIPGCGKTILSSTIIEHLLQYCHDDTSMVMAYFYFDFNDTQKQDPELMLRSLLCQLLQSSVGILKGVDALFSSCENGK
;
A
#
# COMPACT_ATOMS: atom_id res chain seq x y z
N MET A 1 -11.83 18.77 -0.26
CA MET A 1 -10.90 18.82 -1.41
C MET A 1 -11.17 20.08 -2.19
N ARG A 2 -10.15 20.68 -2.78
CA ARG A 2 -10.27 21.87 -3.62
C ARG A 2 -10.10 21.52 -5.10
N LEU A 3 -10.89 22.10 -5.99
CA LEU A 3 -10.80 21.89 -7.44
C LEU A 3 -10.40 23.19 -8.14
N LEU A 4 -9.77 23.06 -9.30
CA LEU A 4 -9.52 24.15 -10.23
C LEU A 4 -10.62 24.19 -11.30
N TYR A 5 -10.93 25.39 -11.77
CA TYR A 5 -11.73 25.64 -12.96
C TYR A 5 -11.14 26.81 -13.76
N THR A 6 -11.57 26.95 -15.01
CA THR A 6 -11.19 28.07 -15.86
C THR A 6 -12.34 29.05 -15.98
N THR A 7 -12.12 30.32 -15.62
CA THR A 7 -13.12 31.39 -15.72
C THR A 7 -13.43 31.72 -17.19
N GLY A 8 -14.50 32.49 -17.42
CA GLY A 8 -14.83 33.00 -18.76
C GLY A 8 -13.73 33.86 -19.39
N GLU A 9 -12.89 34.48 -18.56
CA GLU A 9 -11.71 35.28 -18.97
C GLU A 9 -10.46 34.42 -19.19
N GLY A 10 -10.56 33.10 -19.04
CA GLY A 10 -9.43 32.18 -19.20
C GLY A 10 -8.51 32.11 -17.99
N ARG A 11 -8.88 32.66 -16.83
CA ARG A 11 -8.05 32.55 -15.60
C ARG A 11 -8.29 31.24 -14.88
N LEU A 12 -7.28 30.79 -14.13
CA LEU A 12 -7.40 29.63 -13.25
C LEU A 12 -7.83 30.09 -11.85
N GLU A 13 -8.91 29.51 -11.35
CA GLU A 13 -9.43 29.78 -10.00
C GLU A 13 -9.74 28.47 -9.29
N TRP A 14 -9.84 28.56 -7.96
CA TRP A 14 -10.23 27.43 -7.13
C TRP A 14 -11.67 27.53 -6.64
N THR A 15 -12.29 26.38 -6.44
CA THR A 15 -13.50 26.28 -5.63
C THR A 15 -13.17 26.53 -4.14
N ASP A 16 -14.21 26.75 -3.33
CA ASP A 16 -14.10 26.50 -1.89
C ASP A 16 -13.80 25.01 -1.60
N ASP A 17 -13.50 24.69 -0.34
CA ASP A 17 -13.27 23.30 0.06
C ASP A 17 -14.57 22.49 -0.01
N LEU A 18 -14.60 21.54 -0.94
CA LEU A 18 -15.73 20.66 -1.22
C LEU A 18 -15.66 19.38 -0.37
N ILE A 19 -16.81 18.95 0.15
CA ILE A 19 -16.96 17.76 1.01
C ILE A 19 -18.14 16.92 0.52
N GLY A 20 -17.92 15.60 0.41
CA GLY A 20 -18.97 14.63 0.11
C GLY A 20 -19.69 14.92 -1.21
N ASP A 21 -21.03 14.94 -1.17
CA ASP A 21 -21.90 15.11 -2.34
C ASP A 21 -21.79 16.48 -3.02
N LYS A 22 -21.07 17.43 -2.42
CA LYS A 22 -20.78 18.75 -3.01
C LYS A 22 -19.67 18.70 -4.07
N ILE A 23 -19.00 17.56 -4.22
CA ILE A 23 -17.90 17.41 -5.18
C ILE A 23 -18.49 17.17 -6.57
N SER A 24 -18.46 18.21 -7.40
CA SER A 24 -18.83 18.13 -8.83
C SER A 24 -17.92 17.17 -9.61
N PRO A 25 -18.39 16.56 -10.71
CA PRO A 25 -17.55 15.72 -11.57
C PRO A 25 -16.28 16.44 -12.03
N TYR A 26 -15.12 15.79 -11.87
CA TYR A 26 -13.83 16.38 -12.17
C TYR A 26 -12.87 15.44 -12.90
N VAL A 27 -11.90 16.04 -13.58
CA VAL A 27 -10.68 15.39 -14.08
C VAL A 27 -9.60 15.40 -13.00
N ILE A 28 -8.76 14.38 -12.94
CA ILE A 28 -7.56 14.40 -12.11
C ILE A 28 -6.30 14.30 -12.98
N LEU A 29 -5.30 15.14 -12.71
CA LEU A 29 -4.01 15.10 -13.39
C LEU A 29 -2.99 14.30 -12.59
N SER A 30 -2.39 13.32 -13.26
CA SER A 30 -1.22 12.58 -12.81
C SER A 30 0.00 13.01 -13.62
N HIS A 31 1.09 13.35 -12.94
CA HIS A 31 2.32 13.82 -13.59
C HIS A 31 3.55 13.58 -12.72
N THR A 32 4.72 13.53 -13.35
CA THR A 32 5.99 13.55 -12.62
C THR A 32 6.41 14.96 -12.30
N TRP A 33 6.93 15.18 -11.09
CA TRP A 33 7.49 16.48 -10.73
C TRP A 33 8.76 16.76 -11.55
N GLY A 34 8.84 17.92 -12.18
CA GLY A 34 9.97 18.43 -12.93
C GLY A 34 10.84 19.39 -12.12
N GLY A 35 11.71 20.14 -12.80
CA GLY A 35 12.61 21.12 -12.18
C GLY A 35 11.90 22.34 -11.59
N GLN A 36 10.71 22.69 -12.10
CA GLN A 36 9.86 23.77 -11.60
C GLN A 36 8.40 23.32 -11.59
N GLU A 37 7.76 23.37 -10.43
CA GLU A 37 6.37 22.97 -10.23
C GLU A 37 5.53 24.19 -9.87
N ALA A 38 4.40 24.38 -10.54
CA ALA A 38 3.42 25.36 -10.10
C ALA A 38 2.78 24.89 -8.79
N THR A 39 2.99 25.66 -7.73
CA THR A 39 2.48 25.38 -6.39
C THR A 39 1.18 26.15 -6.14
N PHE A 40 0.51 25.80 -5.03
CA PHE A 40 -0.67 26.54 -4.56
C PHE A 40 -0.39 28.04 -4.40
N LYS A 41 0.77 28.42 -3.86
CA LYS A 41 1.15 29.83 -3.66
C LYS A 41 1.39 30.57 -4.98
N ASP A 42 1.95 29.89 -5.98
CA ASP A 42 2.25 30.50 -7.28
C ASP A 42 0.96 30.92 -8.00
N LEU A 43 -0.07 30.07 -7.97
CA LEU A 43 -1.37 30.38 -8.58
C LEU A 43 -2.15 31.49 -7.83
N GLN A 44 -1.84 31.76 -6.56
CA GLN A 44 -2.42 32.91 -5.85
C GLN A 44 -1.88 34.25 -6.39
N HIS A 45 -0.67 34.25 -6.96
CA HIS A 45 0.01 35.44 -7.43
C HIS A 45 -0.09 35.62 -8.95
N TYR A 46 -0.19 34.51 -9.69
CA TYR A 46 -0.24 34.48 -11.16
C TYR A 46 -1.56 33.86 -11.65
N SER A 47 -2.65 34.62 -11.56
CA SER A 47 -3.97 34.20 -12.06
C SER A 47 -4.15 34.43 -13.57
N ASN A 48 -3.31 35.28 -14.18
CA ASN A 48 -3.37 35.62 -15.59
C ASN A 48 -2.33 34.86 -16.42
N ILE A 49 -2.83 34.07 -17.38
CA ILE A 49 -2.06 33.14 -18.22
C ILE A 49 -1.04 33.86 -19.12
N GLU A 50 -1.30 35.11 -19.48
CA GLU A 50 -0.47 35.90 -20.39
C GLU A 50 0.77 36.54 -19.72
N GLU A 51 0.82 36.60 -18.39
CA GLU A 51 1.92 37.22 -17.62
C GLU A 51 2.97 36.23 -17.09
N VAL A 52 2.79 34.93 -17.37
CA VAL A 52 3.73 33.90 -16.89
C VAL A 52 5.01 33.92 -17.74
N ASP A 53 6.11 34.37 -17.13
CA ASP A 53 7.44 34.43 -17.76
C ASP A 53 7.81 33.07 -18.39
N THR A 54 8.49 33.12 -19.53
CA THR A 54 9.01 31.97 -20.28
C THR A 54 9.75 30.93 -19.45
N LYS A 55 10.35 31.31 -18.31
CA LYS A 55 11.06 30.41 -17.40
C LYS A 55 10.13 29.57 -16.50
N VAL A 56 8.91 30.02 -16.24
CA VAL A 56 7.90 29.37 -15.36
C VAL A 56 7.02 28.38 -16.15
N LYS A 57 7.21 28.27 -17.47
CA LYS A 57 6.31 27.59 -18.41
C LYS A 57 6.15 26.08 -18.19
N GLU A 58 7.18 25.34 -17.76
CA GLU A 58 7.10 23.86 -17.69
C GLU A 58 6.12 23.37 -16.61
N GLY A 59 6.14 23.98 -15.43
CA GLY A 59 5.23 23.63 -14.33
C GLY A 59 3.77 23.93 -14.63
N TYR A 60 3.52 24.97 -15.43
CA TYR A 60 2.18 25.40 -15.83
C TYR A 60 1.67 24.68 -17.08
N GLN A 61 2.54 24.22 -17.98
CA GLN A 61 2.16 23.59 -19.25
C GLN A 61 1.22 22.40 -19.04
N LYS A 62 1.50 21.55 -18.05
CA LYS A 62 0.63 20.41 -17.70
C LYS A 62 -0.72 20.82 -17.11
N ILE A 63 -0.76 21.94 -16.37
CA ILE A 63 -2.01 22.48 -15.81
C ILE A 63 -2.88 23.00 -16.96
N PHE A 64 -2.28 23.73 -17.90
CA PHE A 64 -2.97 24.21 -19.09
C PHE A 64 -3.43 23.07 -19.99
N PHE A 65 -2.58 22.08 -20.22
CA PHE A 65 -2.95 20.85 -20.90
C PHE A 65 -4.18 20.21 -20.22
N CYS A 66 -4.15 20.05 -18.90
CA CYS A 66 -5.26 19.47 -18.14
C CYS A 66 -6.55 20.29 -18.31
N ALA A 67 -6.49 21.61 -18.14
CA ALA A 67 -7.64 22.51 -18.29
C ALA A 67 -8.24 22.44 -19.71
N GLN A 68 -7.39 22.48 -20.74
CA GLN A 68 -7.83 22.39 -22.13
C GLN A 68 -8.44 21.03 -22.45
N GLN A 69 -7.82 19.94 -21.98
CA GLN A 69 -8.32 18.60 -22.22
C GLN A 69 -9.60 18.30 -21.41
N ALA A 70 -9.73 18.83 -20.19
CA ALA A 70 -10.96 18.76 -19.41
C ALA A 70 -12.12 19.46 -20.14
N LYS A 71 -11.88 20.67 -20.67
CA LYS A 71 -12.85 21.42 -21.47
C LYS A 71 -13.29 20.66 -22.73
N ARG A 72 -12.35 20.04 -23.46
CA ARG A 72 -12.66 19.19 -24.63
C ARG A 72 -13.53 17.99 -24.27
N ASP A 73 -13.32 17.44 -23.08
CA ASP A 73 -14.04 16.29 -22.56
C ASP A 73 -15.34 16.66 -21.81
N GLY A 74 -15.72 17.94 -21.83
CA GLY A 74 -16.97 18.44 -21.23
C GLY A 74 -16.95 18.52 -19.70
N LEU A 75 -15.77 18.59 -19.08
CA LEU A 75 -15.60 18.71 -17.63
C LEU A 75 -15.07 20.10 -17.27
N GLU A 76 -15.79 20.78 -16.39
CA GLU A 76 -15.44 22.14 -15.93
C GLU A 76 -14.33 22.14 -14.88
N TYR A 77 -14.36 21.14 -13.99
CA TYR A 77 -13.45 21.06 -12.85
C TYR A 77 -12.34 20.04 -13.08
N PHE A 78 -11.16 20.36 -12.55
CA PHE A 78 -10.03 19.45 -12.55
C PHE A 78 -9.17 19.61 -11.29
N TRP A 79 -8.40 18.58 -10.96
CA TRP A 79 -7.55 18.53 -9.77
C TRP A 79 -6.10 18.28 -10.16
N VAL A 80 -5.19 19.01 -9.52
CA VAL A 80 -3.74 18.87 -9.68
C VAL A 80 -3.07 18.95 -8.30
N GLY A 81 -2.42 17.86 -7.86
CA GLY A 81 -1.93 17.75 -6.48
C GLY A 81 -0.84 18.75 -6.08
N THR A 82 -0.19 19.43 -7.01
CA THR A 82 0.81 20.46 -6.68
C THR A 82 0.20 21.80 -6.31
N CYS A 83 -1.01 22.09 -6.76
CA CYS A 83 -1.65 23.38 -6.57
C CYS A 83 -3.09 23.31 -6.06
N CYS A 84 -3.66 22.12 -5.86
CA CYS A 84 -4.94 21.92 -5.16
C CYS A 84 -4.77 21.54 -3.68
N ILE A 85 -3.54 21.39 -3.20
CA ILE A 85 -3.21 21.10 -1.80
C ILE A 85 -2.27 22.20 -1.30
N ASP A 86 -2.63 22.87 -0.21
CA ASP A 86 -1.68 23.68 0.55
C ASP A 86 -0.77 22.80 1.40
N LYS A 87 0.40 22.48 0.85
CA LYS A 87 1.42 21.65 1.53
C LYS A 87 2.06 22.35 2.73
N THR A 88 1.79 23.64 2.95
CA THR A 88 2.27 24.37 4.13
C THR A 88 1.33 24.22 5.33
N ASN A 89 0.09 23.81 5.09
CA ASN A 89 -0.86 23.41 6.11
C ASN A 89 -0.71 21.90 6.40
N SER A 90 -0.16 21.56 7.57
CA SER A 90 0.09 20.16 7.94
C SER A 90 -1.19 19.33 8.08
N GLN A 91 -2.29 19.94 8.56
CA GLN A 91 -3.58 19.28 8.68
C GLN A 91 -4.14 18.97 7.29
N GLU A 92 -4.16 19.95 6.39
CA GLU A 92 -4.63 19.76 5.01
C GLU A 92 -3.78 18.71 4.28
N LEU A 93 -2.45 18.75 4.46
CA LEU A 93 -1.54 17.77 3.87
C LEU A 93 -1.86 16.34 4.35
N GLN A 94 -2.10 16.17 5.65
CA GLN A 94 -2.43 14.88 6.25
C GLN A 94 -3.77 14.32 5.75
N GLU A 95 -4.81 15.16 5.73
CA GLU A 95 -6.12 14.80 5.20
C GLU A 95 -6.04 14.47 3.70
N SER A 96 -5.25 15.24 2.94
CA SER A 96 -5.10 15.07 1.50
C SER A 96 -4.42 13.77 1.12
N ILE A 97 -3.31 13.41 1.78
CA ILE A 97 -2.58 12.17 1.50
C ILE A 97 -3.43 10.94 1.83
N ASN A 98 -4.12 10.95 2.97
CA ASN A 98 -5.02 9.84 3.34
C ASN A 98 -6.24 9.73 2.41
N SER A 99 -6.64 10.83 1.76
CA SER A 99 -7.78 10.87 0.83
C SER A 99 -7.40 10.68 -0.64
N MET A 100 -6.11 10.75 -0.99
CA MET A 100 -5.65 10.88 -2.38
C MET A 100 -6.13 9.72 -3.26
N PHE A 101 -6.04 8.48 -2.78
CA PHE A 101 -6.52 7.31 -3.52
C PHE A 101 -8.00 7.43 -3.87
N ARG A 102 -8.83 7.82 -2.92
CA ARG A 102 -10.27 8.02 -3.12
C ARG A 102 -10.56 9.15 -4.11
N TRP A 103 -9.75 10.21 -4.10
CA TRP A 103 -9.87 11.29 -5.08
C TRP A 103 -9.51 10.83 -6.49
N TYR A 104 -8.51 9.97 -6.66
CA TYR A 104 -8.25 9.34 -7.96
C TYR A 104 -9.36 8.37 -8.36
N GLN A 105 -9.84 7.55 -7.43
CA GLN A 105 -10.91 6.58 -7.68
C GLN A 105 -12.22 7.23 -8.15
N ASN A 106 -12.57 8.39 -7.57
CA ASN A 106 -13.81 9.10 -7.89
C ASN A 106 -13.69 10.06 -9.08
N ALA A 107 -12.49 10.28 -9.63
CA ALA A 107 -12.30 11.14 -10.78
C ALA A 107 -13.00 10.55 -12.02
N LYS A 108 -13.64 11.41 -12.83
CA LYS A 108 -14.27 10.96 -14.08
C LYS A 108 -13.25 10.53 -15.12
N LYS A 109 -12.09 11.17 -15.14
CA LYS A 109 -10.94 10.84 -16.01
C LYS A 109 -9.64 11.16 -15.29
N CYS A 110 -8.66 10.28 -15.38
CA CYS A 110 -7.28 10.55 -15.00
C CYS A 110 -6.45 10.81 -16.28
N TYR A 111 -5.84 11.99 -16.37
CA TYR A 111 -4.89 12.30 -17.43
C TYR A 111 -3.47 12.12 -16.90
N VAL A 112 -2.69 11.27 -17.56
CA VAL A 112 -1.27 11.11 -17.29
C VAL A 112 -0.50 11.90 -18.33
N TYR A 113 0.13 12.99 -17.90
CA TYR A 113 0.96 13.84 -18.75
C TYR A 113 2.43 13.44 -18.62
N LEU A 114 3.04 13.02 -19.74
CA LEU A 114 4.40 12.48 -19.78
C LEU A 114 5.36 13.46 -20.48
N PRO A 115 6.02 14.37 -19.73
CA PRO A 115 6.90 15.37 -20.32
C PRO A 115 8.19 14.77 -20.94
N ASP A 116 8.50 13.52 -20.66
CA ASP A 116 9.66 12.78 -21.17
C ASP A 116 9.33 11.84 -22.35
N VAL A 117 8.13 11.94 -22.91
CA VAL A 117 7.69 11.17 -24.09
C VAL A 117 7.28 12.12 -25.19
N GLU A 118 8.05 12.15 -26.28
CA GLU A 118 7.81 13.02 -27.45
C GLU A 118 7.20 12.23 -28.61
N CYS A 119 6.22 12.83 -29.30
CA CYS A 119 5.61 12.30 -30.52
C CYS A 119 6.24 12.93 -31.77
N ASN A 120 7.50 12.61 -32.07
CA ASN A 120 8.15 13.11 -33.30
C ASN A 120 7.31 12.80 -34.56
N THR A 121 6.67 13.80 -35.18
CA THR A 121 6.15 13.70 -36.55
C THR A 121 6.62 14.90 -37.39
N PRO A 122 7.13 14.62 -38.60
CA PRO A 122 6.25 14.63 -39.76
C PRO A 122 6.49 13.41 -40.68
N ASP A 123 5.43 12.63 -40.91
CA ASP A 123 5.12 12.11 -42.26
C ASP A 123 3.72 11.53 -42.27
N ALA A 124 2.83 12.18 -43.02
CA ALA A 124 1.41 11.91 -43.10
C ALA A 124 1.06 10.65 -43.93
N ASN A 125 2.02 9.77 -44.25
CA ASN A 125 1.76 8.70 -45.23
C ASN A 125 2.59 7.41 -45.07
N SER A 126 2.86 6.96 -43.83
CA SER A 126 3.37 5.60 -43.62
C SER A 126 2.87 5.04 -42.29
N LYS A 127 2.71 3.72 -42.20
CA LYS A 127 2.40 2.93 -40.99
C LYS A 127 3.56 3.01 -39.96
N SER A 128 3.97 4.21 -39.56
CA SER A 128 5.00 4.57 -38.57
C SER A 128 4.48 4.38 -37.14
N SER A 129 3.76 3.28 -36.92
CA SER A 129 3.00 3.00 -35.71
C SER A 129 3.90 2.98 -34.47
N ARG A 130 3.66 3.90 -33.52
CA ARG A 130 4.15 3.85 -32.13
C ARG A 130 5.65 4.12 -31.90
N ARG A 131 6.26 5.08 -32.59
CA ARG A 131 7.64 5.54 -32.32
C ARG A 131 7.88 6.02 -30.87
N TRP A 132 6.84 6.48 -30.18
CA TRP A 132 6.90 6.91 -28.78
C TRP A 132 7.03 5.73 -27.79
N LYS A 133 6.75 4.47 -28.19
CA LYS A 133 6.74 3.32 -27.26
C LYS A 133 8.03 3.10 -26.47
N PRO A 134 9.23 3.21 -27.08
CA PRO A 134 10.48 3.11 -26.33
C PRO A 134 10.64 4.20 -25.27
N ALA A 135 10.23 5.44 -25.57
CA ALA A 135 10.27 6.54 -24.61
C ALA A 135 9.24 6.33 -23.49
N PHE A 136 8.03 5.92 -23.83
CA PHE A 136 6.99 5.56 -22.85
C PHE A 136 7.45 4.49 -21.88
N ARG A 137 8.08 3.41 -22.36
CA ARG A 137 8.63 2.34 -21.50
C ARG A 137 9.71 2.82 -20.53
N LYS A 138 10.42 3.90 -20.88
CA LYS A 138 11.48 4.50 -20.07
C LYS A 138 11.01 5.71 -19.27
N SER A 139 9.72 6.06 -19.34
CA SER A 139 9.22 7.25 -18.68
C SER A 139 9.42 7.15 -17.17
N LYS A 140 9.91 8.25 -16.58
CA LYS A 140 10.08 8.41 -15.14
C LYS A 140 8.77 8.23 -14.39
N TRP A 141 7.63 8.40 -15.07
CA TRP A 141 6.31 8.22 -14.45
C TRP A 141 6.13 6.82 -13.85
N PHE A 142 6.68 5.78 -14.48
CA PHE A 142 6.59 4.41 -13.97
C PHE A 142 7.48 4.13 -12.76
N THR A 143 8.44 5.00 -12.46
CA THR A 143 9.40 4.81 -11.36
C THR A 143 9.13 5.72 -10.16
N ARG A 144 8.06 6.53 -10.17
CA ARG A 144 7.67 7.36 -9.01
C ARG A 144 6.74 6.58 -8.07
N GLY A 145 6.91 6.74 -6.76
CA GLY A 145 6.07 6.05 -5.76
C GLY A 145 4.59 6.40 -5.90
N TRP A 146 4.26 7.68 -5.81
CA TRP A 146 2.87 8.17 -5.82
C TRP A 146 2.07 7.77 -7.06
N THR A 147 2.70 7.72 -8.25
CA THR A 147 2.01 7.38 -9.51
C THR A 147 1.45 5.96 -9.53
N LEU A 148 1.82 5.10 -8.57
CA LEU A 148 1.22 3.77 -8.40
C LEU A 148 -0.27 3.87 -8.08
N GLN A 149 -0.63 4.71 -7.09
CA GLN A 149 -2.03 4.95 -6.74
C GLN A 149 -2.77 5.63 -7.89
N GLU A 150 -2.09 6.55 -8.58
CA GLU A 150 -2.64 7.31 -9.71
C GLU A 150 -2.93 6.43 -10.94
N LEU A 151 -2.26 5.28 -11.04
CA LEU A 151 -2.52 4.25 -12.06
C LEU A 151 -3.68 3.32 -11.68
N LEU A 152 -3.68 2.87 -10.43
CA LEU A 152 -4.55 1.80 -9.94
C LEU A 152 -5.94 2.29 -9.55
N ALA A 153 -6.03 3.42 -8.82
CA ALA A 153 -7.29 3.92 -8.28
C ALA A 153 -8.32 4.35 -9.33
N PRO A 154 -7.97 5.18 -10.35
CA PRO A 154 -8.96 5.65 -11.32
C PRO A 154 -9.33 4.54 -12.32
N ALA A 155 -10.61 4.42 -12.65
CA ALA A 155 -11.05 3.48 -13.69
C ALA A 155 -10.53 3.88 -15.08
N PRO A 156 -10.84 5.08 -15.61
CA PRO A 156 -10.25 5.57 -16.86
C PRO A 156 -8.93 6.34 -16.64
N VAL A 157 -7.87 5.88 -17.31
CA VAL A 157 -6.58 6.59 -17.40
C VAL A 157 -6.17 6.75 -18.86
N ALA A 158 -5.88 7.98 -19.27
CA ALA A 158 -5.40 8.32 -20.61
C ALA A 158 -4.00 8.92 -20.52
N PHE A 159 -3.08 8.43 -21.36
CA PHE A 159 -1.67 8.83 -21.40
C PHE A 159 -1.42 9.80 -22.54
N TYR A 160 -0.76 10.90 -22.24
CA TYR A 160 -0.47 11.98 -23.18
C TYR A 160 1.02 12.28 -23.24
N SER A 161 1.50 12.62 -24.44
CA SER A 161 2.89 13.04 -24.68
C SER A 161 3.16 14.45 -24.12
N LYS A 162 4.42 14.88 -24.21
CA LYS A 162 4.85 16.26 -23.94
C LYS A 162 4.12 17.30 -24.79
N GLU A 163 3.71 16.93 -26.00
CA GLU A 163 2.95 17.80 -26.91
C GLU A 163 1.44 17.80 -26.59
N GLY A 164 0.98 16.92 -25.69
CA GLY A 164 -0.43 16.73 -25.38
C GLY A 164 -1.16 15.76 -26.33
N ASP A 165 -0.41 14.98 -27.12
CA ASP A 165 -0.98 13.97 -28.02
C ASP A 165 -1.37 12.70 -27.27
N LEU A 166 -2.53 12.12 -27.60
CA LEU A 166 -3.00 10.88 -26.99
C LEU A 166 -2.14 9.69 -27.44
N LEU A 167 -1.44 9.08 -26.49
CA LEU A 167 -0.62 7.87 -26.71
C LEU A 167 -1.47 6.61 -26.63
N GLY A 168 -2.47 6.61 -25.75
CA GLY A 168 -3.36 5.49 -25.49
C GLY A 168 -4.00 5.61 -24.11
N ASN A 169 -4.76 4.60 -23.73
CA ASN A 169 -5.37 4.48 -22.40
C ASN A 169 -4.89 3.20 -21.68
N LYS A 170 -5.15 3.11 -20.37
CA LYS A 170 -4.77 1.97 -19.51
C LYS A 170 -5.15 0.62 -20.13
N GLN A 171 -6.34 0.50 -20.72
CA GLN A 171 -6.79 -0.73 -21.37
C GLN A 171 -5.96 -1.08 -22.61
N SER A 172 -5.75 -0.10 -23.50
CA SER A 172 -5.00 -0.28 -24.76
C SER A 172 -3.50 -0.53 -24.56
N LEU A 173 -2.97 -0.12 -23.40
CA LEU A 173 -1.55 -0.22 -23.06
C LEU A 173 -1.28 -1.22 -21.93
N ARG A 174 -2.28 -1.98 -21.49
CA ARG A 174 -2.21 -2.84 -20.31
C ARG A 174 -1.02 -3.81 -20.34
N ASP A 175 -0.76 -4.44 -21.49
CA ASP A 175 0.31 -5.44 -21.62
C ASP A 175 1.67 -4.76 -21.49
N THR A 176 1.83 -3.57 -22.09
CA THR A 176 3.05 -2.75 -21.95
C THR A 176 3.23 -2.25 -20.53
N ILE A 177 2.15 -1.85 -19.85
CA ILE A 177 2.22 -1.40 -18.45
C ILE A 177 2.56 -2.57 -17.52
N HIS A 178 1.98 -3.75 -17.75
CA HIS A 178 2.31 -4.99 -17.03
C HIS A 178 3.81 -5.34 -17.18
N GLU A 179 4.33 -5.32 -18.41
CA GLU A 179 5.76 -5.56 -18.69
C GLU A 179 6.69 -4.59 -17.93
N ILE A 180 6.31 -3.31 -17.81
CA ILE A 180 7.13 -2.29 -17.13
C ILE A 180 7.06 -2.43 -15.61
N THR A 181 5.87 -2.71 -15.07
CA THR A 181 5.57 -2.51 -13.64
C THR A 181 5.44 -3.81 -12.84
N GLY A 182 5.23 -4.95 -13.50
CA GLY A 182 4.88 -6.21 -12.86
C GLY A 182 3.45 -6.26 -12.30
N ILE A 183 2.65 -5.20 -12.48
CA ILE A 183 1.26 -5.16 -12.02
C ILE A 183 0.42 -6.12 -12.87
N HIS A 184 -0.34 -7.00 -12.22
CA HIS A 184 -1.22 -7.96 -12.88
C HIS A 184 -2.20 -7.30 -13.85
N ILE A 185 -2.44 -7.94 -14.99
CA ILE A 185 -3.34 -7.43 -16.04
C ILE A 185 -4.76 -7.23 -15.48
N GLU A 186 -5.18 -8.09 -14.55
CA GLU A 186 -6.47 -8.02 -13.86
C GLU A 186 -6.59 -6.72 -13.06
N ALA A 187 -5.55 -6.31 -12.34
CA ALA A 187 -5.53 -5.04 -11.60
C ALA A 187 -5.63 -3.85 -12.56
N LEU A 188 -4.88 -3.88 -13.66
CA LEU A 188 -4.93 -2.85 -14.71
C LEU A 188 -6.29 -2.79 -15.42
N SER A 189 -7.02 -3.90 -15.45
CA SER A 189 -8.36 -4.03 -16.05
C SER A 189 -9.49 -3.69 -15.06
N GLY A 190 -9.17 -3.22 -13.85
CA GLY A 190 -10.13 -2.74 -12.87
C GLY A 190 -10.54 -3.73 -11.78
N LYS A 191 -9.87 -4.89 -11.67
CA LYS A 191 -10.02 -5.75 -10.48
C LYS A 191 -9.57 -4.97 -9.25
N GLU A 192 -10.39 -5.01 -8.20
CA GLU A 192 -10.11 -4.29 -6.95
C GLU A 192 -8.76 -4.72 -6.37
N VAL A 193 -7.96 -3.74 -5.92
CA VAL A 193 -6.61 -3.97 -5.39
C VAL A 193 -6.60 -4.84 -4.13
N SER A 194 -7.69 -4.85 -3.36
CA SER A 194 -7.89 -5.70 -2.17
C SER A 194 -7.93 -7.20 -2.51
N ASN A 195 -8.25 -7.57 -3.75
CA ASN A 195 -8.25 -8.95 -4.21
C ASN A 195 -6.85 -9.51 -4.52
N PHE A 196 -5.80 -8.71 -4.31
CA PHE A 196 -4.42 -9.11 -4.46
C PHE A 196 -3.77 -9.22 -3.08
N SER A 197 -2.88 -10.21 -2.95
CA SER A 197 -2.16 -10.47 -1.71
C SER A 197 -1.35 -9.26 -1.26
N VAL A 198 -1.02 -9.24 0.02
CA VAL A 198 -0.19 -8.18 0.60
C VAL A 198 1.17 -8.09 -0.11
N SER A 199 1.79 -9.23 -0.40
CA SER A 199 3.08 -9.30 -1.09
C SER A 199 2.99 -8.81 -2.53
N GLU A 200 1.94 -9.16 -3.28
CA GLU A 200 1.72 -8.64 -4.64
C GLU A 200 1.60 -7.11 -4.62
N ARG A 201 0.79 -6.56 -3.71
CA ARG A 201 0.61 -5.10 -3.58
C ARG A 201 1.92 -4.38 -3.23
N PHE A 202 2.72 -4.94 -2.32
CA PHE A 202 4.06 -4.40 -2.03
C PHE A 202 5.01 -4.52 -3.23
N SER A 203 4.95 -5.62 -3.98
CA SER A 203 5.84 -5.84 -5.15
C SER A 203 5.68 -4.76 -6.22
N TRP A 204 4.47 -4.20 -6.40
CA TRP A 204 4.20 -3.14 -7.37
C TRP A 204 4.93 -1.82 -7.08
N ALA A 205 5.43 -1.65 -5.85
CA ALA A 205 6.23 -0.51 -5.44
C ALA A 205 7.74 -0.78 -5.40
N HIS A 206 8.20 -2.01 -5.63
CA HIS A 206 9.60 -2.40 -5.46
C HIS A 206 10.59 -1.54 -6.25
N ASN A 207 10.27 -1.24 -7.51
CA ASN A 207 11.12 -0.45 -8.42
C ASN A 207 10.82 1.05 -8.39
N ARG A 208 10.00 1.52 -7.44
CA ARG A 208 9.56 2.92 -7.37
C ARG A 208 10.37 3.70 -6.34
N GLN A 209 10.55 4.99 -6.62
CA GLN A 209 11.34 5.92 -5.84
C GLN A 209 10.50 7.11 -5.39
N THR A 210 10.80 7.59 -4.20
CA THR A 210 10.17 8.75 -3.59
C THR A 210 11.21 9.80 -3.22
N THR A 211 10.80 11.07 -3.21
CA THR A 211 11.70 12.17 -2.81
C THR A 211 11.89 12.19 -1.30
N ARG A 212 10.80 12.07 -0.54
CA ARG A 212 10.87 11.86 0.91
C ARG A 212 10.96 10.36 1.21
N PRO A 213 11.83 9.91 2.12
CA PRO A 213 11.94 8.50 2.47
C PRO A 213 10.61 7.88 2.93
N GLU A 214 9.85 8.59 3.77
CA GLU A 214 8.59 8.14 4.38
C GLU A 214 7.48 7.94 3.35
N ASP A 215 7.51 8.71 2.26
CA ASP A 215 6.57 8.53 1.14
C ASP A 215 6.66 7.13 0.54
N GLY A 216 7.76 6.38 0.75
CA GLY A 216 7.86 4.97 0.38
C GLY A 216 6.80 4.09 1.04
N ALA A 217 6.30 4.48 2.22
CA ALA A 217 5.14 3.87 2.87
C ALA A 217 3.86 4.64 2.55
N TYR A 218 3.88 5.98 2.62
CA TYR A 218 2.64 6.77 2.47
C TYR A 218 2.02 6.67 1.07
N CYS A 219 2.84 6.43 0.03
CA CYS A 219 2.35 6.14 -1.32
C CYS A 219 1.67 4.77 -1.46
N LEU A 220 1.54 3.98 -0.39
CA LEU A 220 0.82 2.70 -0.37
C LEU A 220 -0.49 2.74 0.43
N LEU A 221 -0.76 3.79 1.19
CA LEU A 221 -1.93 3.87 2.11
C LEU A 221 -3.24 3.48 1.43
N GLY A 222 -3.55 4.10 0.29
CA GLY A 222 -4.78 3.83 -0.44
C GLY A 222 -4.85 2.44 -1.10
N ILE A 223 -3.70 1.86 -1.45
CA ILE A 223 -3.63 0.50 -2.04
C ILE A 223 -3.98 -0.55 -0.97
N PHE A 224 -3.66 -0.25 0.29
CA PHE A 224 -4.02 -1.07 1.43
C PHE A 224 -5.33 -0.66 2.11
N GLY A 225 -5.92 0.48 1.75
CA GLY A 225 -7.10 1.00 2.44
C GLY A 225 -6.82 1.42 3.88
N ILE A 226 -5.59 1.84 4.17
CA ILE A 226 -5.11 2.22 5.50
C ILE A 226 -5.03 3.73 5.62
N HIS A 227 -5.32 4.24 6.81
CA HIS A 227 -5.05 5.63 7.18
C HIS A 227 -3.96 5.68 8.25
N LEU A 228 -2.98 6.57 8.05
CA LEU A 228 -1.89 6.76 9.00
C LEU A 228 -1.61 8.25 9.27
N PRO A 229 -1.16 8.59 10.49
CA PRO A 229 -0.50 9.86 10.75
C PRO A 229 0.77 10.00 9.92
N LEU A 230 0.96 11.18 9.32
CA LEU A 230 2.18 11.47 8.57
C LEU A 230 3.23 12.07 9.50
N ILE A 231 4.30 11.33 9.74
CA ILE A 231 5.40 11.73 10.61
C ILE A 231 6.67 11.87 9.75
N TYR A 232 6.73 12.93 8.96
CA TYR A 232 7.96 13.26 8.24
C TYR A 232 9.11 13.49 9.22
N SER A 233 10.28 12.90 8.95
CA SER A 233 11.45 12.71 9.83
C SER A 233 11.54 11.37 10.59
N GLU A 234 10.50 10.55 10.57
CA GLU A 234 10.59 9.20 11.18
C GLU A 234 11.47 8.24 10.36
N GLY A 235 11.71 8.53 9.08
CA GLY A 235 12.44 7.68 8.17
C GLY A 235 11.61 6.56 7.55
N LYS A 236 12.04 6.08 6.38
CA LYS A 236 11.30 5.08 5.57
C LYS A 236 10.95 3.82 6.33
N GLU A 237 11.88 3.30 7.12
CA GLU A 237 11.71 2.02 7.84
C GLU A 237 10.61 2.11 8.91
N ASN A 238 10.54 3.21 9.65
CA ASN A 238 9.52 3.38 10.68
C ASN A 238 8.14 3.59 10.04
N ALA A 239 8.06 4.39 8.97
CA ALA A 239 6.82 4.57 8.22
C ALA A 239 6.30 3.24 7.63
N LEU A 240 7.20 2.38 7.12
CA LEU A 240 6.84 1.04 6.64
C LEU A 240 6.39 0.11 7.77
N LYS A 241 7.08 0.12 8.92
CA LYS A 241 6.66 -0.66 10.09
C LYS A 241 5.26 -0.26 10.57
N GLN A 242 4.94 1.04 10.57
CA GLN A 242 3.60 1.51 10.90
C GLN A 242 2.56 1.00 9.89
N LEU A 243 2.87 1.09 8.59
CA LEU A 243 1.99 0.57 7.53
C LEU A 243 1.74 -0.94 7.69
N GLU A 244 2.78 -1.74 7.83
CA GLU A 244 2.67 -3.20 8.01
C GLU A 244 1.87 -3.58 9.26
N LYS A 245 2.04 -2.81 10.34
CA LYS A 245 1.27 -3.00 11.57
C LYS A 245 -0.22 -2.76 11.33
N GLU A 246 -0.59 -1.62 10.75
CA GLU A 246 -2.01 -1.30 10.49
C GLU A 246 -2.63 -2.27 9.48
N ILE A 247 -1.87 -2.70 8.47
CA ILE A 247 -2.33 -3.74 7.52
C ILE A 247 -2.74 -4.99 8.30
N ARG A 248 -1.86 -5.51 9.17
CA ARG A 248 -2.14 -6.70 9.97
C ARG A 248 -3.37 -6.53 10.87
N GLU A 249 -3.44 -5.41 11.60
CA GLU A 249 -4.58 -5.13 12.50
C GLU A 249 -5.90 -5.01 11.71
N SER A 250 -5.86 -4.45 10.49
CA SER A 250 -7.04 -4.37 9.61
C SER A 250 -7.49 -5.75 9.12
N PHE A 251 -6.56 -6.67 8.83
CA PHE A 251 -6.87 -8.04 8.44
C PHE A 251 -7.44 -8.87 9.59
N GLU A 252 -6.94 -8.67 10.82
CA GLU A 252 -7.47 -9.32 12.02
C GLU A 252 -8.91 -8.86 12.31
N GLN A 253 -9.20 -7.56 12.13
CA GLN A 253 -10.55 -7.02 12.25
C GLN A 253 -11.48 -7.55 11.15
N VAL A 254 -11.05 -7.57 9.89
CA VAL A 254 -11.86 -8.12 8.77
C VAL A 254 -12.10 -9.62 8.92
N ALA A 255 -11.12 -10.41 9.38
CA ALA A 255 -11.26 -11.83 9.65
C ALA A 255 -12.26 -12.12 10.79
N SER A 256 -12.39 -11.19 11.76
CA SER A 256 -13.45 -11.27 12.78
C SER A 256 -14.85 -10.89 12.27
N ILE A 257 -14.94 -10.24 11.10
CA ILE A 257 -16.19 -9.74 10.51
C ILE A 257 -16.70 -10.63 9.36
N TYR A 258 -15.82 -11.24 8.57
CA TYR A 258 -16.18 -12.00 7.36
C TYR A 258 -15.92 -13.51 7.51
N VAL A 259 -16.84 -14.17 8.21
CA VAL A 259 -17.26 -15.54 7.86
C VAL A 259 -18.18 -15.42 6.64
N ASP A 260 -17.63 -15.30 5.43
CA ASP A 260 -18.23 -15.86 4.20
C ASP A 260 -17.41 -15.55 2.92
N ASN A 261 -17.13 -16.62 2.18
CA ASN A 261 -17.06 -16.75 0.71
C ASN A 261 -15.99 -15.97 -0.12
N THR A 262 -14.90 -16.69 -0.53
CA THR A 262 -14.70 -17.27 -1.90
C THR A 262 -13.51 -16.79 -2.92
N ASP A 263 -12.38 -17.56 -3.32
CA ASP A 263 -11.75 -18.03 -4.73
C ASP A 263 -11.19 -19.52 -5.11
N ALA A 264 -11.93 -20.49 -5.69
CA ALA A 264 -11.95 -22.01 -5.87
C ALA A 264 -10.76 -23.03 -5.85
N GLY A 265 -9.50 -22.73 -6.14
CA GLY A 265 -8.47 -23.78 -6.36
C GLY A 265 -7.53 -23.99 -5.17
N SER A 266 -6.77 -22.95 -4.86
CA SER A 266 -6.05 -22.75 -3.60
C SER A 266 -7.00 -22.48 -2.43
N ARG A 267 -8.14 -21.83 -2.71
CA ARG A 267 -9.27 -21.63 -1.78
C ARG A 267 -9.77 -22.93 -1.19
N SER A 268 -9.74 -24.06 -1.89
CA SER A 268 -10.20 -25.32 -1.27
C SER A 268 -9.32 -25.75 -0.09
N GLN A 269 -8.00 -25.53 -0.18
CA GLN A 269 -7.08 -25.80 0.92
C GLN A 269 -7.10 -24.69 1.96
N GLU A 270 -7.13 -23.43 1.55
CA GLU A 270 -7.21 -22.28 2.48
C GLU A 270 -8.55 -22.24 3.24
N GLU A 271 -9.68 -22.53 2.61
CA GLU A 271 -10.98 -22.69 3.29
C GLU A 271 -10.97 -23.89 4.24
N ARG A 272 -10.32 -24.97 3.84
CA ARG A 272 -10.23 -26.16 4.69
C ARG A 272 -9.31 -25.92 5.89
N LEU A 273 -8.19 -25.22 5.69
CA LEU A 273 -7.34 -24.71 6.77
C LEU A 273 -8.11 -23.74 7.67
N GLY A 274 -8.87 -22.80 7.11
CA GLY A 274 -9.73 -21.88 7.85
C GLY A 274 -10.77 -22.62 8.70
N LYS A 275 -11.44 -23.62 8.13
CA LYS A 275 -12.39 -24.49 8.85
C LYS A 275 -11.71 -25.30 9.95
N ILE A 276 -10.52 -25.84 9.71
CA ILE A 276 -9.73 -26.54 10.72
C ILE A 276 -9.33 -25.59 11.86
N CYS A 277 -8.80 -24.40 11.55
CA CYS A 277 -8.42 -23.41 12.56
C CYS A 277 -9.63 -22.89 13.36
N SER A 278 -10.77 -22.71 12.70
CA SER A 278 -12.04 -22.36 13.35
C SER A 278 -12.54 -23.47 14.27
N TRP A 279 -12.52 -24.72 13.80
CA TRP A 279 -12.88 -25.90 14.59
C TRP A 279 -11.97 -26.09 15.80
N LEU A 280 -10.67 -25.86 15.63
CA LEU A 280 -9.72 -25.84 16.74
C LEU A 280 -10.08 -24.76 17.76
N SER A 281 -10.71 -23.66 17.35
CA SER A 281 -11.13 -22.55 18.23
C SER A 281 -9.99 -22.11 19.15
N ALA A 282 -8.82 -21.92 18.53
CA ALA A 282 -7.59 -21.69 19.26
C ALA A 282 -7.50 -20.23 19.74
N PRO A 283 -7.06 -19.98 20.99
CA PRO A 283 -6.80 -18.63 21.48
C PRO A 283 -5.60 -18.01 20.75
N ASP A 284 -5.71 -16.72 20.41
CA ASP A 284 -4.65 -15.99 19.71
C ASP A 284 -3.55 -15.50 20.65
N PRO A 285 -2.30 -16.03 20.55
CA PRO A 285 -1.17 -15.58 21.37
C PRO A 285 -0.56 -14.26 20.90
N SER A 286 -0.91 -13.76 19.71
CA SER A 286 -0.34 -12.53 19.13
C SER A 286 -0.66 -11.30 19.99
N ILE A 287 -1.87 -11.25 20.56
CA ILE A 287 -2.34 -10.18 21.46
C ILE A 287 -1.36 -9.99 22.64
N ASN A 288 -0.89 -11.09 23.23
CA ASN A 288 0.06 -11.05 24.34
C ASN A 288 1.45 -10.62 23.87
N TYR A 289 1.88 -11.11 22.71
CA TYR A 289 3.13 -10.69 22.08
C TYR A 289 3.13 -9.18 21.79
N HIS A 290 2.13 -8.64 21.10
CA HIS A 290 2.07 -7.22 20.75
C HIS A 290 1.96 -6.34 21.99
N LYS A 291 1.19 -6.77 23.01
CA LYS A 291 1.11 -6.06 24.29
C LYS A 291 2.47 -5.98 24.98
N ALA A 292 3.21 -7.08 25.01
CA ALA A 292 4.55 -7.13 25.60
C ALA A 292 5.57 -6.34 24.76
N HIS A 293 5.52 -6.47 23.44
CA HIS A 293 6.40 -5.79 22.51
C HIS A 293 6.20 -4.26 22.53
N LYS A 294 4.95 -3.78 22.61
CA LYS A 294 4.62 -2.35 22.74
C LYS A 294 5.15 -1.73 24.03
N GLN A 295 5.22 -2.50 25.11
CA GLN A 295 5.74 -2.05 26.40
C GLN A 295 7.27 -2.12 26.49
N ARG A 296 7.91 -2.76 25.51
CA ARG A 296 9.36 -2.94 25.46
C ARG A 296 10.05 -1.62 25.15
N GLN A 297 11.08 -1.29 25.92
CA GLN A 297 12.01 -0.20 25.58
C GLN A 297 13.03 -0.69 24.55
N ALA A 298 13.49 0.22 23.68
CA ALA A 298 14.52 -0.11 22.68
C ALA A 298 15.72 -0.82 23.34
N GLU A 299 16.32 -1.76 22.63
CA GLU A 299 17.50 -2.53 23.08
C GLU A 299 17.26 -3.49 24.26
N THR A 300 16.04 -3.55 24.82
CA THR A 300 15.71 -4.44 25.93
C THR A 300 15.83 -5.91 25.51
N GLY A 301 16.76 -6.62 26.15
CA GLY A 301 16.99 -8.05 25.94
C GLY A 301 18.07 -8.38 24.91
N LEU A 302 18.77 -7.39 24.33
CA LEU A 302 19.89 -7.65 23.42
C LEU A 302 20.99 -8.47 24.09
N TRP A 303 21.33 -8.15 25.34
CA TRP A 303 22.31 -8.92 26.14
C TRP A 303 21.97 -10.42 26.24
N LEU A 304 20.69 -10.78 26.18
CA LEU A 304 20.24 -12.16 26.21
C LEU A 304 20.41 -12.79 24.83
N LEU A 305 20.03 -12.10 23.76
CA LEU A 305 20.18 -12.57 22.39
C LEU A 305 21.65 -12.77 22.00
N GLU A 306 22.53 -11.91 22.49
CA GLU A 306 23.99 -11.95 22.28
C GLU A 306 24.69 -12.98 23.18
N SER A 307 23.98 -13.57 24.14
CA SER A 307 24.57 -14.55 25.04
C SER A 307 24.88 -15.87 24.33
N VAL A 308 26.00 -16.48 24.72
CA VAL A 308 26.38 -17.83 24.26
C VAL A 308 25.27 -18.83 24.56
N LYS A 309 24.65 -18.75 25.76
CA LYS A 309 23.56 -19.63 26.17
C LYS A 309 22.34 -19.56 25.24
N PHE A 310 21.97 -18.36 24.76
CA PHE A 310 20.87 -18.21 23.82
C PHE A 310 21.23 -18.75 22.44
N THR A 311 22.45 -18.49 21.98
CA THR A 311 22.95 -18.98 20.69
C THR A 311 22.98 -20.51 20.66
N ASP A 312 23.52 -21.15 21.70
CA ASP A 312 23.56 -22.60 21.85
C ASP A 312 22.15 -23.20 21.88
N TRP A 313 21.23 -22.57 22.62
CA TRP A 313 19.83 -22.97 22.67
C TRP A 313 19.19 -22.90 21.28
N LYS A 314 19.33 -21.77 20.58
CA LYS A 314 18.73 -21.55 19.25
C LYS A 314 19.20 -22.57 18.20
N GLN A 315 20.47 -22.98 18.25
CA GLN A 315 21.07 -23.87 17.24
C GLN A 315 20.92 -25.36 17.56
N SER A 316 20.67 -25.72 18.83
CA SER A 316 20.59 -27.12 19.26
C SER A 316 19.17 -27.68 19.11
N ALA A 317 19.05 -28.88 18.52
CA ALA A 317 17.78 -29.59 18.46
C ALA A 317 17.28 -30.01 19.85
N ALA A 318 15.97 -29.91 20.09
CA ALA A 318 15.31 -30.30 21.35
C ALA A 318 15.90 -29.64 22.62
N SER A 319 16.42 -28.42 22.48
CA SER A 319 17.00 -27.63 23.56
C SER A 319 15.93 -26.83 24.33
N ARG A 320 16.21 -26.46 25.59
CA ARG A 320 15.29 -25.68 26.43
C ARG A 320 16.02 -24.51 27.10
N LEU A 321 15.45 -23.32 26.98
CA LEU A 321 15.91 -22.12 27.68
C LEU A 321 14.86 -21.70 28.71
N TRP A 322 15.26 -21.67 29.98
CA TRP A 322 14.39 -21.24 31.06
C TRP A 322 14.78 -19.83 31.53
N LEU A 323 13.85 -18.89 31.40
CA LEU A 323 13.97 -17.53 31.93
C LEU A 323 13.17 -17.40 33.21
N TYR A 324 13.87 -17.12 34.32
CA TYR A 324 13.27 -16.97 35.64
C TYR A 324 13.70 -15.66 36.30
N GLY A 325 12.89 -15.20 37.25
CA GLY A 325 13.10 -13.95 37.96
C GLY A 325 11.85 -13.57 38.75
N ILE A 326 11.98 -12.57 39.62
CA ILE A 326 10.88 -12.07 40.45
C ILE A 326 9.70 -11.55 39.60
N PRO A 327 8.46 -11.56 40.12
CA PRO A 327 7.33 -10.90 39.45
C PRO A 327 7.67 -9.45 39.07
N GLY A 328 7.22 -9.01 37.88
CA GLY A 328 7.49 -7.65 37.40
C GLY A 328 8.87 -7.39 36.80
N CYS A 329 9.83 -8.33 36.85
CA CYS A 329 11.18 -8.11 36.30
C CYS A 329 11.28 -8.14 34.74
N GLY A 330 10.16 -8.04 34.02
CA GLY A 330 10.15 -7.96 32.56
C GLY A 330 10.30 -9.28 31.80
N LYS A 331 10.07 -10.45 32.41
CA LYS A 331 10.15 -11.76 31.72
C LYS A 331 9.33 -11.81 30.43
N THR A 332 8.06 -11.38 30.48
CA THR A 332 7.17 -11.33 29.31
C THR A 332 7.69 -10.39 28.23
N ILE A 333 8.31 -9.27 28.62
CA ILE A 333 8.95 -8.33 27.70
C ILE A 333 10.13 -9.00 27.01
N LEU A 334 10.99 -9.71 27.75
CA LEU A 334 12.10 -10.48 27.19
C LEU A 334 11.63 -11.59 26.25
N SER A 335 10.54 -12.28 26.58
CA SER A 335 9.92 -13.27 25.67
C SER A 335 9.50 -12.63 24.34
N SER A 336 8.97 -11.41 24.34
CA SER A 336 8.65 -10.71 23.09
C SER A 336 9.89 -10.38 22.25
N THR A 337 11.02 -10.02 22.88
CA THR A 337 12.29 -9.81 22.18
C THR A 337 12.79 -11.10 21.53
N ILE A 338 12.68 -12.23 22.22
CA ILE A 338 13.08 -13.54 21.69
C ILE A 338 12.19 -13.94 20.52
N ILE A 339 10.87 -13.79 20.67
CA ILE A 339 9.90 -14.13 19.62
C ILE A 339 10.16 -13.29 18.38
N GLU A 340 10.37 -11.98 18.51
CA GLU A 340 10.72 -11.11 17.38
C GLU A 340 11.99 -11.57 16.66
N HIS A 341 13.05 -11.87 17.41
CA HIS A 341 14.31 -12.36 16.83
C HIS A 341 14.14 -13.70 16.11
N LEU A 342 13.35 -14.63 16.67
CA LEU A 342 13.10 -15.94 16.06
C LEU A 342 12.18 -15.85 14.84
N LEU A 343 11.17 -14.96 14.85
CA LEU A 343 10.34 -14.71 13.66
C LEU A 343 11.19 -14.21 12.49
N GLN A 344 12.10 -13.27 12.75
CA GLN A 344 13.04 -12.77 11.75
C GLN A 344 13.98 -13.87 11.27
N TYR A 345 14.53 -14.67 12.20
CA TYR A 345 15.43 -15.77 11.86
C TYR A 345 14.77 -16.85 10.99
N CYS A 346 13.51 -17.21 11.26
CA CYS A 346 12.77 -18.19 10.48
C CYS A 346 12.24 -17.62 9.15
N HIS A 347 12.07 -16.31 9.02
CA HIS A 347 11.64 -15.69 7.75
C HIS A 347 12.64 -15.94 6.61
N ASP A 348 13.93 -16.05 6.93
CA ASP A 348 15.00 -16.25 5.95
C ASP A 348 15.20 -17.73 5.54
N ASP A 349 14.56 -18.68 6.23
CA ASP A 349 14.69 -20.12 5.97
C ASP A 349 13.33 -20.83 5.93
N THR A 350 12.86 -21.13 4.72
CA THR A 350 11.59 -21.84 4.45
C THR A 350 11.50 -23.26 5.02
N SER A 351 12.60 -23.82 5.54
CA SER A 351 12.62 -25.12 6.22
C SER A 351 12.30 -25.03 7.72
N MET A 352 12.25 -23.81 8.27
CA MET A 352 12.00 -23.57 9.68
C MET A 352 10.63 -22.94 9.90
N VAL A 353 9.93 -23.41 10.94
CA VAL A 353 8.65 -22.84 11.37
C VAL A 353 8.76 -22.50 12.85
N MET A 354 8.24 -21.32 13.21
CA MET A 354 8.18 -20.89 14.60
C MET A 354 6.72 -20.81 15.06
N ALA A 355 6.46 -21.34 16.24
CA ALA A 355 5.18 -21.22 16.93
C ALA A 355 5.42 -20.84 18.39
N TYR A 356 4.53 -20.03 18.96
CA TYR A 356 4.64 -19.55 20.34
C TYR A 356 3.29 -19.48 21.03
N PHE A 357 3.32 -19.45 22.36
CA PHE A 357 2.14 -19.30 23.18
C PHE A 357 2.44 -18.54 24.47
N TYR A 358 1.47 -17.76 24.95
CA TYR A 358 1.53 -17.10 26.24
C TYR A 358 0.46 -17.68 27.16
N PHE A 359 0.88 -18.19 28.31
CA PHE A 359 -0.05 -18.43 29.41
C PHE A 359 -0.37 -17.10 30.09
N ASP A 360 -1.64 -16.71 30.09
CA ASP A 360 -2.11 -15.44 30.66
C ASP A 360 -3.22 -15.70 31.69
N PHE A 361 -2.96 -15.33 32.95
CA PHE A 361 -3.94 -15.47 34.03
C PHE A 361 -5.18 -14.59 33.87
N ASN A 362 -5.13 -13.59 32.98
CA ASN A 362 -6.27 -12.71 32.69
C ASN A 362 -7.15 -13.23 31.54
N ASP A 363 -6.71 -14.27 30.83
CA ASP A 363 -7.41 -14.86 29.71
C ASP A 363 -7.67 -16.34 30.00
N THR A 364 -8.91 -16.70 30.30
CA THR A 364 -9.29 -18.06 30.68
C THR A 364 -9.00 -19.07 29.57
N GLN A 365 -9.01 -18.67 28.30
CA GLN A 365 -8.67 -19.55 27.18
C GLN A 365 -7.16 -19.82 27.11
N LYS A 366 -6.32 -18.93 27.65
CA LYS A 366 -4.86 -19.07 27.69
C LYS A 366 -4.34 -19.71 28.97
N GLN A 367 -5.20 -20.35 29.75
CA GLN A 367 -4.82 -21.12 30.94
C GLN A 367 -4.89 -22.63 30.70
N ASP A 368 -5.54 -23.05 29.61
CA ASP A 368 -5.74 -24.44 29.26
C ASP A 368 -4.61 -24.97 28.35
N PRO A 369 -3.84 -25.98 28.79
CA PRO A 369 -2.82 -26.61 27.94
C PRO A 369 -3.37 -27.23 26.66
N GLU A 370 -4.63 -27.66 26.64
CA GLU A 370 -5.27 -28.16 25.44
C GLU A 370 -5.40 -27.04 24.40
N LEU A 371 -5.89 -25.87 24.81
CA LEU A 371 -6.02 -24.70 23.94
C LEU A 371 -4.66 -24.15 23.48
N MET A 372 -3.61 -24.28 24.30
CA MET A 372 -2.22 -24.03 23.85
C MET A 372 -1.86 -24.94 22.67
N LEU A 373 -2.09 -26.26 22.78
CA LEU A 373 -1.77 -27.20 21.69
C LEU A 373 -2.55 -26.86 20.42
N ARG A 374 -3.82 -26.48 20.53
CA ARG A 374 -4.64 -26.04 19.40
C ARG A 374 -4.05 -24.77 18.75
N SER A 375 -3.61 -23.80 19.54
CA SER A 375 -2.95 -22.58 19.05
C SER A 375 -1.64 -22.86 18.33
N LEU A 376 -0.78 -23.71 18.90
CA LEU A 376 0.48 -24.09 18.26
C LEU A 376 0.21 -24.84 16.95
N LEU A 377 -0.77 -25.73 16.93
CA LEU A 377 -1.17 -26.46 15.73
C LEU A 377 -1.68 -25.52 14.64
N CYS A 378 -2.52 -24.53 14.97
CA CYS A 378 -2.98 -23.50 14.03
C CYS A 378 -1.80 -22.74 13.40
N GLN A 379 -0.84 -22.30 14.21
CA GLN A 379 0.35 -21.58 13.71
C GLN A 379 1.17 -22.45 12.75
N LEU A 380 1.43 -23.71 13.11
CA LEU A 380 2.18 -24.64 12.26
C LEU A 380 1.47 -24.91 10.93
N LEU A 381 0.14 -25.04 10.94
CA LEU A 381 -0.67 -25.25 9.74
C LEU A 381 -0.65 -24.02 8.83
N GLN A 382 -0.76 -22.82 9.40
CA GLN A 382 -0.70 -21.55 8.66
C GLN A 382 0.67 -21.29 8.02
N SER A 383 1.75 -21.78 8.62
CA SER A 383 3.11 -21.68 8.06
C SER A 383 3.47 -22.81 7.09
N SER A 384 2.63 -23.83 6.94
CA SER A 384 2.91 -24.99 6.10
C SER A 384 2.38 -24.83 4.66
N VAL A 385 3.11 -25.36 3.68
CA VAL A 385 2.75 -25.32 2.24
C VAL A 385 1.52 -26.20 1.92
N GLY A 386 1.03 -27.00 2.87
CA GLY A 386 -0.18 -27.79 2.71
C GLY A 386 -0.65 -28.44 4.01
N ILE A 387 -1.93 -28.82 4.06
CA ILE A 387 -2.55 -29.39 5.26
C ILE A 387 -1.87 -30.70 5.65
N LEU A 388 -1.41 -30.79 6.90
CA LEU A 388 -0.87 -32.01 7.45
C LEU A 388 -1.93 -33.12 7.42
N LYS A 389 -1.66 -34.22 6.71
CA LYS A 389 -2.60 -35.33 6.50
C LYS A 389 -3.23 -35.86 7.79
N GLY A 390 -2.48 -35.87 8.90
CA GLY A 390 -3.00 -36.30 10.20
C GLY A 390 -4.07 -35.39 10.77
N VAL A 391 -3.89 -34.07 10.65
CA VAL A 391 -4.89 -33.08 11.09
C VAL A 391 -6.10 -33.11 10.18
N ASP A 392 -5.87 -33.25 8.87
CA ASP A 392 -6.94 -33.34 7.89
C ASP A 392 -7.84 -34.57 8.09
N ALA A 393 -7.23 -35.71 8.40
CA ALA A 393 -7.93 -36.94 8.74
C ALA A 393 -8.71 -36.79 10.05
N LEU A 394 -8.12 -36.16 11.07
CA LEU A 394 -8.78 -35.92 12.36
C LEU A 394 -10.01 -35.01 12.18
N PHE A 395 -9.85 -33.89 11.48
CA PHE A 395 -10.94 -32.98 11.14
C PHE A 395 -12.07 -33.68 10.40
N SER A 396 -11.72 -34.53 9.42
CA SER A 396 -12.71 -35.31 8.66
C SER A 396 -13.43 -36.35 9.53
N SER A 397 -12.75 -36.94 10.52
CA SER A 397 -13.34 -37.92 11.43
C SER A 397 -14.29 -37.30 12.47
N CYS A 398 -14.15 -36.01 12.74
CA CYS A 398 -15.02 -35.24 13.63
C CYS A 398 -16.12 -34.51 12.84
N GLU A 399 -16.77 -35.19 11.89
CA GLU A 399 -17.86 -34.64 11.06
C GLU A 399 -17.52 -33.34 10.29
N ASN A 400 -16.25 -33.11 9.95
CA ASN A 400 -15.73 -31.84 9.42
C ASN A 400 -15.90 -30.65 10.39
N GLY A 401 -15.71 -30.91 11.68
CA GLY A 401 -15.73 -29.91 12.75
C GLY A 401 -17.10 -29.44 13.18
N LYS A 402 -18.13 -30.28 13.03
CA LYS A 402 -19.49 -30.02 13.54
C LYS A 402 -19.67 -30.33 15.01
#